data_AF-A0A9W9NDP5-F1
#
_entry.id   AF-A0A9W9NDP5-F1
#
_cell.length_a   1.000
_cell.length_b   1.000
_cell.length_c   1.000
_cell.angle_alpha   90.00
_cell.angle_beta   90.00
_cell.angle_gamma   90.00
#
_symmetry.space_group_name_H-M   'P 1'
#
loop_
_entity.id
_entity.type
_entity.pdbx_description
1 polymer ?
#
loop_
_entity_poly.entity_id
_entity_poly.type
_entity_poly.pdbx_seq_one_letter_code
_entity_poly.pdbx_strand_id
1 'polypeptide(L)' 'MTIIYLRFLKNPDPVEDIVLVTETLQKINPDLSETERTEDTITFSSPDHDVDIFGNIFDEWLHSEPPVIITFRMLADS' A
#
# COMPACT_ATOMS: atom_id res chain seq x y z
N MET A 1 -10.19 -12.40 -3.08
CA MET A 1 -9.40 -11.25 -3.60
C MET A 1 -9.37 -10.18 -2.52
N THR A 2 -8.24 -9.51 -2.31
CA THR A 2 -8.13 -8.40 -1.35
C THR A 2 -7.84 -7.11 -2.10
N ILE A 3 -8.57 -6.05 -1.79
CA ILE A 3 -8.28 -4.69 -2.25
C ILE A 3 -7.50 -3.97 -1.15
N ILE A 4 -6.34 -3.44 -1.51
CA ILE A 4 -5.46 -2.67 -0.63
C ILE A 4 -5.46 -1.23 -1.12
N TYR A 5 -5.76 -0.30 -0.22
CA TYR A 5 -5.71 1.14 -0.49
C TYR A 5 -4.71 1.80 0.46
N LEU A 6 -3.78 2.57 -0.10
CA LEU A 6 -2.79 3.35 0.65
C LEU A 6 -2.89 4.83 0.30
N ARG A 7 -2.72 5.68 1.30
CA ARG A 7 -2.66 7.13 1.15
C ARG A 7 -1.35 7.68 1.71
N PHE A 8 -0.71 8.55 0.95
CA PHE A 8 0.58 9.16 1.25
C PHE A 8 0.41 10.61 1.69
N LEU A 9 1.38 11.12 2.44
CA LEU A 9 1.44 12.54 2.75
C LEU A 9 1.92 13.29 1.51
N LYS A 10 1.19 14.31 1.06
CA LYS A 10 1.68 15.24 0.02
C LYS A 10 2.75 16.17 0.57
N ASN A 11 4.00 15.71 0.72
CA ASN A 11 5.18 16.60 0.86
C ASN A 11 6.50 15.80 0.95
N PRO A 12 7.59 16.15 0.22
CA PRO A 12 7.65 17.04 -0.93
C PRO A 12 7.32 16.33 -2.25
N ASP A 13 7.37 15.00 -2.32
CA ASP A 13 7.01 14.26 -3.54
C ASP A 13 6.50 12.83 -3.24
N PRO A 14 5.18 12.62 -3.10
CA PRO A 14 4.60 11.30 -2.83
C PRO A 14 4.82 10.29 -3.97
N VAL A 15 5.24 10.74 -5.16
CA VAL A 15 5.45 9.86 -6.31
C VAL A 15 6.61 8.89 -6.06
N GLU A 16 7.71 9.36 -5.47
CA GLU A 16 8.86 8.51 -5.13
C GLU A 16 8.49 7.47 -4.07
N ASP A 17 7.74 7.89 -3.04
CA ASP A 17 7.25 6.99 -2.00
C ASP A 17 6.29 5.94 -2.56
N ILE A 18 5.37 6.33 -3.46
CA ILE A 18 4.46 5.40 -4.13
C ILE A 18 5.24 4.37 -4.95
N VAL A 19 6.28 4.78 -5.70
CA VAL A 19 7.12 3.85 -6.47
C VAL A 19 7.83 2.87 -5.54
N LEU A 20 8.50 3.37 -4.50
CA LEU A 20 9.22 2.54 -3.52
C LEU A 20 8.28 1.54 -2.83
N VAL A 21 7.10 1.99 -2.40
CA VAL A 21 6.09 1.15 -1.79
C VAL A 21 5.59 0.10 -2.79
N THR A 22 5.29 0.48 -4.03
CA THR A 22 4.84 -0.45 -5.07
C THR A 22 5.85 -1.57 -5.28
N GLU A 23 7.13 -1.23 -5.48
CA GLU A 23 8.20 -2.21 -5.66
C GLU A 23 8.39 -3.10 -4.42
N THR A 24 8.25 -2.52 -3.23
CA THR A 24 8.37 -3.28 -1.97
C THR A 24 7.25 -4.29 -1.84
N LEU A 25 6.01 -3.90 -2.12
CA LEU A 25 4.87 -4.80 -2.02
C LEU A 25 4.89 -5.89 -3.10
N GLN A 26 5.32 -5.57 -4.32
CA GLN A 26 5.47 -6.57 -5.39
C GLN A 26 6.58 -7.60 -5.11
N LYS A 27 7.62 -7.23 -4.35
CA LYS A 27 8.63 -8.20 -3.87
C LYS A 27 8.06 -9.18 -2.83
N ILE A 28 7.09 -8.73 -2.05
CA ILE A 28 6.44 -9.54 -1.00
C ILE A 28 5.36 -10.42 -1.61
N ASN A 29 4.56 -9.86 -2.50
CA ASN A 29 3.52 -10.56 -3.25
C ASN A 29 3.61 -10.23 -4.74
N PRO A 30 4.24 -11.09 -5.55
CA PRO A 30 4.38 -10.87 -6.99
C PRO A 30 3.05 -10.82 -7.76
N ASP A 31 1.98 -11.39 -7.20
CA ASP A 31 0.65 -11.38 -7.83
C ASP A 31 -0.15 -10.11 -7.50
N LEU A 32 0.42 -9.19 -6.72
CA LEU A 32 -0.17 -7.89 -6.42
C LEU A 32 -0.22 -7.01 -7.68
N SER A 33 -1.42 -6.60 -8.06
CA SER A 33 -1.66 -5.80 -9.26
C SER A 33 -2.12 -4.40 -8.88
N GLU A 34 -1.51 -3.36 -9.43
CA GLU A 34 -1.99 -1.98 -9.29
C GLU A 34 -3.27 -1.79 -10.09
N THR A 35 -4.31 -1.23 -9.47
CA THR A 35 -5.61 -1.00 -10.11
C THR A 35 -5.91 0.47 -10.33
N GLU A 36 -5.48 1.34 -9.42
CA GLU A 36 -5.71 2.78 -9.50
C GLU A 36 -4.58 3.54 -8.79
N ARG A 37 -4.17 4.67 -9.38
CA ARG A 37 -3.17 5.56 -8.81
C ARG A 37 -3.60 7.02 -9.01
N THR A 38 -3.43 7.81 -7.96
CA THR A 38 -3.57 9.27 -8.00
C THR A 38 -2.27 9.93 -7.53
N GLU A 39 -2.30 11.24 -7.31
CA GLU A 39 -1.15 12.00 -6.80
C GLU A 39 -0.76 11.63 -5.35
N ASP A 40 -1.70 11.18 -4.51
CA ASP A 40 -1.44 10.85 -3.10
C ASP A 40 -1.99 9.48 -2.68
N THR A 41 -2.49 8.68 -3.61
CA THR A 41 -3.08 7.37 -3.30
C THR A 41 -2.71 6.31 -4.32
N ILE A 42 -2.66 5.06 -3.87
CA ILE A 42 -2.56 3.89 -4.74
C ILE A 42 -3.47 2.78 -4.21
N THR A 43 -4.08 2.06 -5.15
CA THR A 43 -4.93 0.90 -4.89
C THR A 43 -4.34 -0.32 -5.60
N PHE A 44 -4.30 -1.44 -4.89
CA PHE A 44 -3.89 -2.73 -5.41
C PHE A 44 -4.98 -3.77 -5.25
N SER A 45 -5.01 -4.76 -6.14
CA SER A 45 -5.71 -6.02 -5.97
C SER A 45 -4.70 -7.15 -5.76
N SER A 46 -4.97 -7.99 -4.77
CA SER A 46 -4.25 -9.25 -4.56
C SER A 46 -5.21 -10.42 -4.73
N PRO A 47 -4.86 -11.46 -5.50
CA PRO A 47 -5.69 -12.67 -5.57
C PRO A 47 -5.71 -13.43 -4.25
N ASP A 48 -4.66 -13.27 -3.43
CA ASP A 48 -4.51 -13.97 -2.15
C ASP A 48 -5.09 -13.16 -0.97
N HIS A 49 -5.43 -13.88 0.10
CA HIS A 49 -5.98 -13.32 1.34
C HIS A 49 -4.93 -13.20 2.45
N ASP A 50 -3.64 -13.26 2.12
CA ASP A 50 -2.55 -13.09 3.08
C ASP A 50 -2.42 -11.61 3.51
N VAL A 51 -3.49 -11.12 4.14
CA VAL A 51 -3.68 -9.75 4.63
C VAL A 51 -2.89 -9.49 5.90
N ASP A 52 -2.50 -10.54 6.62
CA ASP A 52 -1.81 -10.44 7.90
C ASP A 52 -0.40 -9.88 7.72
N ILE A 53 0.31 -10.29 6.65
CA ILE A 53 1.64 -9.77 6.32
C ILE A 53 1.57 -8.27 5.98
N PHE A 54 0.59 -7.89 5.16
CA PHE A 54 0.41 -6.50 4.74
C PHE A 54 -0.05 -5.61 5.91
N GLY A 55 -0.91 -6.11 6.78
CA GLY A 55 -1.39 -5.37 7.95
C GLY A 55 -0.26 -4.90 8.85
N ASN A 56 0.70 -5.78 9.17
CA ASN A 56 1.84 -5.43 10.01
C ASN A 56 2.74 -4.38 9.34
N ILE A 57 3.03 -4.54 8.05
CA ILE A 57 3.87 -3.59 7.29
C ILE A 57 3.23 -2.21 7.26
N PHE A 58 1.93 -2.15 6.98
CA PHE A 58 1.21 -0.87 6.89
C PHE A 58 1.09 -0.20 8.26
N ASP A 59 0.94 -0.96 9.34
CA ASP A 59 0.94 -0.42 10.70
C ASP A 59 2.31 0.18 11.06
N GLU A 60 3.41 -0.49 10.71
CA GLU A 60 4.77 0.04 10.91
C GLU A 60 5.00 1.33 10.09
N TRP A 61 4.56 1.36 8.83
CA TRP A 61 4.67 2.53 7.95
C TRP A 61 3.82 3.71 8.38
N LEU A 62 2.66 3.44 8.99
CA LEU A 62 1.77 4.47 9.52
C LEU A 62 2.38 5.16 10.75
N HIS A 63 3.14 4.41 11.55
CA HIS A 63 3.70 4.88 12.82
C HIS A 63 5.21 5.20 12.74
N SER A 64 5.82 5.23 11.55
CA SER A 64 7.21 5.64 11.38
C SER A 64 7.40 7.16 11.49
N GLU A 65 8.63 7.61 11.70
CA GLU A 65 8.99 9.04 11.70
C GLU A 65 10.07 9.34 10.62
N PRO A 66 9.73 10.05 9.52
CA PRO A 66 8.37 10.46 9.12
C PRO A 66 7.50 9.25 8.70
N PRO A 67 6.16 9.38 8.72
CA PRO A 67 5.25 8.33 8.28
C PRO A 67 5.38 8.14 6.76
N VAL A 68 5.47 6.89 6.31
CA VAL A 68 5.50 6.55 4.87
C VAL A 68 4.11 6.70 4.27
N ILE A 69 3.08 6.27 5.01
CA ILE A 69 1.67 6.43 4.66
C ILE A 69 0.93 7.12 5.81
N ILE A 70 -0.16 7.82 5.50
CA ILE A 70 -1.00 8.48 6.50
C ILE A 70 -2.30 7.71 6.79
N THR A 71 -2.67 6.76 5.94
CA THR A 71 -3.85 5.90 6.10
C THR A 71 -3.73 4.68 5.18
N PHE A 72 -4.25 3.54 5.63
CA PHE A 72 -4.49 2.37 4.77
C PHE A 72 -5.89 1.79 4.98
N ARG A 73 -6.38 1.03 4.01
CA ARG A 73 -7.56 0.15 4.12
C ARG A 73 -7.31 -1.15 3.39
N MET A 74 -7.75 -2.25 3.97
CA MET A 74 -7.76 -3.57 3.33
C MET A 74 -9.18 -4.11 3.35
N LEU A 75 -9.68 -4.52 2.18
CA LEU A 75 -11.02 -5.06 1.99
C LEU A 75 -10.89 -6.44 1.37
N ALA A 76 -11.28 -7.48 2.11
CA ALA A 76 -11.43 -8.81 1.53
C ALA A 76 -12.75 -8.85 0.75
N ASP A 77 -12.66 -9.14 -0.54
CA ASP A 77 -13.80 -9.48 -1.39
C ASP A 77 -14.22 -10.91 -1.03
N SER A 78 -15.37 -11.02 -0.34
CA SER A 78 -15.95 -12.26 0.20
C SER A 78 -16.90 -12.94 -0.77
#